data_AF-A0A3B0BSN7-F1
#
_entry.id   AF-A0A3B0BSN7-F1
#
_cell.length_a   1.000
_cell.length_b   1.000
_cell.length_c   1.000
_cell.angle_alpha   90.00
_cell.angle_beta   90.00
_cell.angle_gamma   90.00
#
_symmetry.space_group_name_H-M   'P 1'
#
loop_
_entity.id
_entity.type
_entity.pdbx_description
1 polymer ?
#
loop_
_entity_poly.entity_id
_entity_poly.type
_entity_poly.pdbx_seq_one_letter_code
_entity_poly.pdbx_strand_id
1 'polypeptide(L)'
;MGLKRALTIIIIGLILISISYVVKTENDSILGNWKSIESDDSSEIHTELFIDDETINVFSEEVNEIIFSNYYRIAEGKLFVLEENKKDTIFSFEFIVSGNSLKISGGKMSSEYTKILQGKTMEDYINDNITKADYIKEFNKRKLIGVEE
;
A
#
# COMPACT_ATOMS: atom_id res chain seq x y z
N MET A 1 -51.22 -4.17 -21.87
CA MET A 1 -50.11 -5.16 -21.73
C MET A 1 -48.70 -4.54 -21.73
N GLY A 2 -48.53 -3.26 -22.11
CA GLY A 2 -47.20 -2.61 -22.18
C GLY A 2 -46.62 -2.07 -20.86
N LEU A 3 -47.47 -1.66 -19.90
CA LEU A 3 -47.01 -1.00 -18.67
C LEU A 3 -46.24 -1.95 -17.73
N LYS A 4 -46.64 -3.22 -17.65
CA LYS A 4 -45.95 -4.23 -16.83
C LYS A 4 -44.57 -4.58 -17.38
N ARG A 5 -44.36 -4.52 -18.71
CA ARG A 5 -43.06 -4.80 -19.35
C ARG A 5 -42.06 -3.64 -19.17
N ALA A 6 -42.55 -2.40 -19.17
CA ALA A 6 -41.71 -1.22 -18.95
C ALA A 6 -41.13 -1.16 -17.53
N LEU A 7 -41.91 -1.53 -16.50
CA LEU A 7 -41.44 -1.57 -15.12
C LEU A 7 -40.34 -2.62 -14.89
N THR A 8 -40.44 -3.79 -15.52
CA THR A 8 -39.45 -4.87 -15.35
C THR A 8 -38.07 -4.49 -15.90
N ILE A 9 -38.02 -3.72 -16.99
CA ILE A 9 -36.76 -3.29 -17.63
C ILE A 9 -36.02 -2.27 -16.75
N ILE A 10 -36.76 -1.37 -16.10
CA ILE A 10 -36.17 -0.33 -15.22
C ILE A 10 -35.53 -0.96 -13.97
N ILE A 11 -36.15 -1.98 -13.39
CA ILE A 11 -35.65 -2.65 -12.18
C ILE A 11 -34.35 -3.41 -12.47
N ILE A 12 -34.25 -4.10 -13.63
CA ILE A 12 -33.03 -4.81 -14.02
C ILE A 12 -31.88 -3.83 -14.31
N GLY A 13 -32.17 -2.67 -14.90
CA GLY A 13 -31.18 -1.62 -15.13
C GLY A 13 -30.58 -1.05 -13.83
N LEU A 14 -31.41 -0.83 -12.81
CA LEU A 14 -30.96 -0.36 -11.50
C LEU A 14 -30.10 -1.40 -10.75
N ILE A 15 -30.43 -2.69 -10.87
CA ILE A 15 -29.64 -3.79 -10.27
C ILE A 15 -28.25 -3.88 -10.93
N LEU A 16 -28.13 -3.70 -12.25
CA LEU A 16 -26.85 -3.74 -12.95
C LEU A 16 -25.94 -2.54 -12.61
N ILE A 17 -26.50 -1.35 -12.40
CA ILE A 17 -25.73 -0.17 -11.97
C ILE A 17 -25.23 -0.34 -10.53
N SER A 18 -26.01 -1.00 -9.66
CA SER A 18 -25.58 -1.26 -8.27
C SER A 18 -24.51 -2.34 -8.11
N ILE A 19 -24.26 -3.19 -9.12
CA ILE A 19 -23.16 -4.18 -9.09
C ILE A 19 -21.85 -3.57 -9.62
N SER A 20 -21.95 -2.44 -10.33
CA SER A 20 -20.78 -1.73 -10.88
C SER A 20 -20.05 -0.89 -9.84
N TYR A 21 -20.65 -0.71 -8.66
CA TYR A 21 -20.09 0.00 -7.52
C TYR A 21 -19.79 -1.02 -6.41
N VAL A 22 -18.55 -1.04 -5.93
CA VAL A 22 -18.10 -1.75 -4.71
C VAL A 22 -17.72 -3.23 -4.89
N VAL A 23 -16.81 -3.50 -5.83
CA VAL A 23 -15.65 -4.33 -5.46
C VAL A 23 -14.43 -3.45 -5.67
N LYS A 24 -14.23 -2.51 -4.74
CA LYS A 24 -12.90 -1.93 -4.58
C LYS A 24 -12.08 -3.08 -4.03
N THR A 25 -11.36 -3.75 -4.92
CA THR A 25 -10.55 -4.92 -4.60
C THR A 25 -9.66 -4.57 -3.41
N GLU A 26 -9.49 -5.47 -2.45
CA GLU A 26 -8.59 -5.28 -1.29
C GLU A 26 -7.21 -4.76 -1.75
N ASN A 27 -6.80 -5.12 -2.97
CA ASN A 27 -5.61 -4.64 -3.67
C ASN A 27 -5.51 -3.10 -3.72
N ASP A 28 -6.55 -2.38 -4.14
CA ASP A 28 -6.52 -0.92 -4.31
C ASP A 28 -6.30 -0.18 -2.98
N SER A 29 -6.65 -0.82 -1.86
CA SER A 29 -6.55 -0.21 -0.54
C SER A 29 -5.10 -0.11 -0.05
N ILE A 30 -4.27 -1.10 -0.39
CA ILE A 30 -2.88 -1.17 0.04
C ILE A 30 -1.93 -0.36 -0.85
N LEU A 31 -2.34 0.00 -2.07
CA LEU A 31 -1.49 0.74 -3.01
C LEU A 31 -1.08 2.12 -2.49
N GLY A 32 0.13 2.55 -2.85
CA GLY A 32 0.67 3.87 -2.62
C GLY A 32 1.89 3.87 -1.70
N ASN A 33 2.19 5.07 -1.19
CA ASN A 33 3.37 5.35 -0.38
C ASN A 33 2.98 5.36 1.11
N TRP A 34 3.79 4.71 1.95
CA TRP A 34 3.52 4.53 3.36
C TRP A 34 4.76 4.82 4.20
N LYS A 35 4.58 5.49 5.33
CA LYS A 35 5.63 5.84 6.30
C LYS A 35 5.51 4.93 7.52
N SER A 36 6.61 4.33 7.99
CA SER A 36 6.60 3.60 9.25
C SER A 36 6.17 4.51 10.41
N ILE A 37 5.36 3.98 11.32
CA ILE A 37 5.07 4.59 12.61
C ILE A 37 6.20 4.16 13.55
N GLU A 38 6.90 5.10 14.15
CA GLU A 38 7.89 4.78 15.18
C GLU A 38 7.14 4.26 16.42
N SER A 39 7.49 3.07 16.92
CA SER A 39 7.06 2.66 18.25
C SER A 39 7.85 3.44 19.31
N ASP A 40 7.29 3.60 20.53
CA ASP A 40 7.93 4.30 21.65
C ASP A 40 9.30 3.69 22.06
N ASP A 41 9.67 2.54 21.49
CA ASP A 41 10.98 1.93 21.66
C ASP A 41 11.97 2.57 20.68
N SER A 42 12.92 3.35 21.22
CA SER A 42 13.85 4.24 20.51
C SER A 42 14.87 3.56 19.56
N SER A 43 14.64 2.30 19.19
CA SER A 43 15.49 1.49 18.32
C SER A 43 14.91 1.21 16.95
N GLU A 44 13.69 1.65 16.66
CA GLU A 44 13.07 1.40 15.36
C GLU A 44 13.62 2.33 14.26
N ILE A 45 14.15 1.69 13.23
CA ILE A 45 14.67 2.31 12.01
C ILE A 45 13.49 2.86 11.20
N HIS A 46 13.54 4.14 10.85
CA HIS A 46 12.54 4.72 9.97
C HIS A 46 12.60 4.07 8.58
N THR A 47 11.47 3.57 8.11
CA THR A 47 11.32 3.01 6.76
C THR A 47 10.11 3.61 6.05
N GLU A 48 10.18 3.68 4.73
CA GLU A 48 9.03 3.96 3.87
C GLU A 48 8.77 2.75 2.97
N LEU A 49 7.49 2.49 2.67
CA LEU A 49 7.05 1.48 1.71
C LEU A 49 6.41 2.14 0.51
N PHE A 50 6.64 1.59 -0.67
CA PHE A 50 5.83 1.86 -1.86
C PHE A 50 5.30 0.56 -2.44
N ILE A 51 3.98 0.49 -2.62
CA ILE A 51 3.28 -0.67 -3.15
C ILE A 51 2.51 -0.22 -4.40
N ASP A 52 2.89 -0.73 -5.56
CA ASP A 52 2.16 -0.57 -6.82
C ASP A 52 1.46 -1.86 -7.22
N ASP A 53 0.95 -1.98 -8.44
CA ASP A 53 0.22 -3.17 -8.88
C ASP A 53 1.07 -4.44 -8.99
N GLU A 54 2.40 -4.32 -9.04
CA GLU A 54 3.31 -5.44 -9.28
C GLU A 54 4.27 -5.70 -8.12
N THR A 55 4.76 -4.64 -7.47
CA THR A 55 5.91 -4.67 -6.58
C THR A 55 5.68 -3.98 -5.26
N ILE A 56 6.39 -4.47 -4.25
CA ILE A 56 6.55 -3.82 -2.95
C ILE A 56 8.02 -3.42 -2.80
N ASN A 57 8.23 -2.15 -2.48
CA ASN A 57 9.53 -1.53 -2.31
C ASN A 57 9.67 -1.03 -0.88
N VAL A 58 10.82 -1.25 -0.24
CA VAL A 58 11.13 -0.74 1.11
C VAL A 58 12.39 0.10 1.03
N PHE A 59 12.30 1.35 1.46
CA PHE A 59 13.44 2.24 1.65
C PHE A 59 13.79 2.35 3.14
N SER A 60 15.08 2.25 3.48
CA SER A 60 15.56 2.29 4.86
C SER A 60 16.50 3.47 5.09
N GLU A 61 16.34 4.13 6.24
CA GLU A 61 17.24 5.20 6.66
C GLU A 61 18.68 4.74 6.94
N GLU A 62 18.89 3.47 7.30
CA GLU A 62 20.23 2.96 7.65
C GLU A 62 21.22 3.09 6.49
N VAL A 63 20.73 2.84 5.28
CA VAL A 63 21.55 2.82 4.06
C VAL A 63 21.14 3.90 3.06
N ASN A 64 20.03 4.61 3.31
CA ASN A 64 19.44 5.58 2.39
C ASN A 64 19.23 5.00 0.98
N GLU A 65 18.74 3.75 0.91
CA GLU A 65 18.48 3.01 -0.30
C GLU A 65 17.23 2.11 -0.18
N ILE A 66 16.73 1.69 -1.35
CA ILE A 66 15.71 0.64 -1.43
C ILE A 66 16.41 -0.68 -1.10
N ILE A 67 16.08 -1.26 0.05
CA ILE A 67 16.67 -2.50 0.57
C ILE A 67 15.86 -3.75 0.18
N PHE A 68 14.66 -3.54 -0.34
CA PHE A 68 13.74 -4.60 -0.72
C PHE A 68 12.90 -4.13 -1.90
N SER A 69 12.83 -4.94 -2.94
CA SER A 69 12.01 -4.70 -4.13
C SER A 69 11.63 -6.06 -4.71
N ASN A 70 10.40 -6.51 -4.45
CA ASN A 70 9.94 -7.83 -4.89
C ASN A 70 8.54 -7.78 -5.46
N TYR A 71 8.26 -8.73 -6.36
CA TYR A 71 6.90 -8.98 -6.81
C TYR A 71 6.04 -9.49 -5.66
N TYR A 72 4.75 -9.19 -5.71
CA TYR A 72 3.81 -9.73 -4.73
C TYR A 72 2.49 -10.13 -5.38
N ARG A 73 1.68 -10.85 -4.61
CA ARG A 73 0.26 -11.06 -4.88
C ARG A 73 -0.54 -11.01 -3.59
N ILE A 74 -1.80 -10.60 -3.68
CA ILE A 74 -2.73 -10.64 -2.57
C ILE A 74 -3.75 -11.76 -2.80
N ALA A 75 -3.93 -12.60 -1.79
CA ALA A 75 -5.01 -13.57 -1.75
C ALA A 75 -5.37 -13.86 -0.30
N GLU A 76 -6.65 -14.08 -0.02
CA GLU A 76 -7.12 -14.56 1.29
C GLU A 76 -6.66 -13.68 2.47
N GLY A 77 -6.65 -12.34 2.30
CA GLY A 77 -6.20 -11.39 3.32
C GLY A 77 -4.70 -11.41 3.62
N LYS A 78 -3.89 -12.02 2.75
CA LYS A 78 -2.44 -12.11 2.89
C LYS A 78 -1.70 -11.51 1.70
N LEU A 79 -0.55 -10.90 2.00
CA LEU A 79 0.42 -10.44 1.03
C LEU A 79 1.50 -11.51 0.88
N PHE A 80 1.61 -12.09 -0.31
CA PHE A 80 2.62 -13.09 -0.65
C PHE A 80 3.74 -12.42 -1.44
N VAL A 81 4.95 -12.45 -0.91
CA VAL A 81 6.15 -12.01 -1.63
C VAL A 81 6.62 -13.15 -2.52
N LEU A 82 6.90 -12.83 -3.78
CA LEU A 82 7.20 -13.78 -4.83
C LEU A 82 8.66 -13.68 -5.28
N GLU A 83 9.20 -14.79 -5.78
CA GLU A 83 10.46 -14.81 -6.51
C GLU A 83 10.35 -14.05 -7.85
N GLU A 84 11.49 -13.80 -8.49
CA GLU A 84 11.57 -13.11 -9.80
C GLU A 84 10.71 -13.78 -10.89
N ASN A 85 10.44 -15.08 -10.77
CA ASN A 85 9.60 -15.82 -11.70
C ASN A 85 8.08 -15.53 -11.55
N LYS A 86 7.69 -14.67 -10.60
CA LYS A 86 6.32 -14.23 -10.28
C LYS A 86 5.36 -15.38 -9.91
N LYS A 87 5.88 -16.55 -9.52
CA LYS A 87 5.08 -17.75 -9.23
C LYS A 87 5.38 -18.30 -7.85
N ASP A 88 6.65 -18.51 -7.57
CA ASP A 88 7.07 -19.14 -6.32
C ASP A 88 7.01 -18.12 -5.19
N THR A 89 6.51 -18.55 -4.03
CA THR A 89 6.32 -17.71 -2.85
C THR A 89 7.53 -17.83 -1.94
N ILE A 90 8.14 -16.70 -1.58
CA ILE A 90 9.27 -16.64 -0.63
C ILE A 90 8.72 -16.66 0.80
N PHE A 91 7.76 -15.77 1.10
CA PHE A 91 7.07 -15.67 2.39
C PHE A 91 5.74 -14.94 2.23
N SER A 92 4.93 -14.98 3.29
CA SER A 92 3.63 -14.32 3.34
C SER A 92 3.43 -13.57 4.64
N PHE A 93 2.75 -12.43 4.57
CA PHE A 93 2.31 -11.66 5.72
C PHE A 93 0.79 -11.54 5.75
N GLU A 94 0.24 -11.44 6.95
CA GLU A 94 -1.08 -10.89 7.14
C GLU A 94 -0.99 -9.38 7.02
N PHE A 95 -2.01 -8.76 6.42
CA PHE A 95 -2.08 -7.30 6.37
C PHE A 95 -3.50 -6.81 6.64
N ILE A 96 -3.60 -5.61 7.20
CA ILE A 96 -4.87 -4.92 7.44
C ILE A 96 -4.70 -3.48 6.99
N VAL A 97 -5.60 -3.02 6.11
CA VAL A 97 -5.71 -1.61 5.73
C VAL A 97 -6.97 -1.02 6.35
N SER A 98 -6.81 0.11 7.05
CA SER A 98 -7.93 0.87 7.61
C SER A 98 -7.69 2.37 7.34
N GLY A 99 -8.36 2.89 6.30
CA GLY A 99 -8.20 4.28 5.88
C GLY A 99 -6.75 4.59 5.46
N ASN A 100 -6.06 5.41 6.25
CA ASN A 100 -4.65 5.78 6.04
C ASN A 100 -3.67 4.95 6.87
N SER A 101 -4.12 3.89 7.54
CA SER A 101 -3.27 3.01 8.33
C SER A 101 -3.11 1.65 7.65
N LEU A 102 -1.89 1.15 7.62
CA LEU A 102 -1.53 -0.18 7.13
C LEU A 102 -0.77 -0.91 8.23
N LYS A 103 -1.23 -2.10 8.58
CA LYS A 103 -0.53 -3.02 9.47
C LYS A 103 -0.11 -4.25 8.68
N ILE A 104 1.15 -4.64 8.79
CA ILE A 104 1.70 -5.87 8.21
C ILE A 104 2.27 -6.72 9.35
N SER A 105 1.88 -7.98 9.44
CA SER A 105 2.32 -8.89 10.51
C SER A 105 2.70 -10.27 9.98
N GLY A 106 3.75 -10.85 10.57
CA GLY A 106 4.22 -12.20 10.26
C GLY A 106 5.04 -12.78 11.41
N GLY A 107 4.61 -13.91 11.96
CA GLY A 107 5.27 -14.53 13.11
C GLY A 107 5.28 -13.60 14.32
N LYS A 108 6.47 -13.16 14.76
CA LYS A 108 6.64 -12.20 15.86
C LYS A 108 6.81 -10.76 15.39
N MET A 109 6.91 -10.53 14.08
CA MET A 109 7.10 -9.21 13.50
C MET A 109 5.74 -8.58 13.22
N SER A 110 5.60 -7.32 13.57
CA SER A 110 4.44 -6.49 13.25
C SER A 110 4.96 -5.08 12.98
N SER A 111 4.61 -4.52 11.83
CA SER A 111 4.97 -3.18 11.43
C SER A 111 3.70 -2.39 11.09
N GLU A 112 3.65 -1.15 11.54
CA GLU A 112 2.53 -0.24 11.26
C GLU A 112 3.01 0.96 10.46
N TYR A 113 2.17 1.39 9.53
CA TYR A 113 2.48 2.45 8.59
C TYR A 113 1.30 3.41 8.44
N THR A 114 1.62 4.67 8.14
CA THR A 114 0.65 5.71 7.78
C THR A 114 0.85 6.14 6.34
N LYS A 115 -0.25 6.33 5.60
CA LYS A 115 -0.24 6.70 4.18
C LYS A 115 0.35 8.09 3.97
N ILE A 116 1.26 8.23 3.01
CA ILE A 116 1.84 9.51 2.59
C ILE A 116 0.95 10.08 1.50
N LEU A 117 0.26 11.18 1.81
CA LEU A 117 -0.73 11.81 0.92
C LEU A 117 -0.16 12.97 0.09
N GLN A 118 1.03 13.48 0.44
CA GLN A 118 1.60 14.68 -0.14
C GLN A 118 3.13 14.72 -0.04
N GLY A 119 3.74 15.57 -0.84
CA GLY A 119 5.19 15.74 -0.92
C GLY A 119 5.80 14.85 -2.01
N LYS A 120 7.13 14.87 -2.10
CA LYS A 120 7.87 13.98 -3.02
C LYS A 120 7.96 12.59 -2.40
N THR A 121 7.49 11.57 -3.10
CA THR A 121 7.32 10.21 -2.57
C THR A 121 8.33 9.22 -3.15
N MET A 122 8.29 7.96 -2.69
CA MET A 122 9.15 6.92 -3.25
C MET A 122 8.70 6.55 -4.67
N GLU A 123 7.40 6.60 -4.94
CA GLU A 123 6.85 6.47 -6.30
C GLU A 123 7.48 7.49 -7.26
N ASP A 124 7.57 8.76 -6.85
CA ASP A 124 8.21 9.80 -7.66
C ASP A 124 9.69 9.49 -7.92
N TYR A 125 10.37 8.92 -6.92
CA TYR A 125 11.77 8.53 -7.04
C TYR A 125 11.97 7.33 -7.98
N ILE A 126 11.17 6.27 -7.83
CA ILE A 126 11.22 5.06 -8.65
C ILE A 126 10.87 5.37 -10.11
N ASN A 127 9.93 6.29 -10.34
CA ASN A 127 9.52 6.72 -11.67
C ASN A 127 10.41 7.83 -12.26
N ASP A 128 11.59 8.10 -11.67
CA ASP A 128 12.54 9.12 -12.12
C ASP A 128 11.98 10.56 -12.20
N ASN A 129 10.88 10.86 -11.52
CA ASN A 129 10.28 12.21 -11.46
C ASN A 129 11.06 13.16 -10.55
N ILE A 130 11.83 12.61 -9.60
CA ILE A 130 12.69 13.35 -8.66
C ILE A 130 14.04 12.65 -8.51
N THR A 131 15.04 13.37 -8.03
CA THR A 131 16.34 12.78 -7.71
C THR A 131 16.31 12.02 -6.38
N LYS A 132 17.23 11.05 -6.20
CA LYS A 132 17.47 10.40 -4.90
C LYS A 132 17.70 11.42 -3.77
N ALA A 133 18.45 12.48 -4.04
CA ALA A 133 18.73 13.54 -3.07
C ALA A 133 17.47 14.30 -2.65
N ASP A 134 16.58 14.61 -3.60
CA ASP A 134 15.28 15.21 -3.31
C ASP A 134 14.39 14.30 -2.47
N TYR A 135 14.37 13.00 -2.79
CA TYR A 135 13.60 12.02 -2.03
C TYR A 135 14.12 11.89 -0.59
N ILE A 136 15.43 11.70 -0.39
CA ILE A 136 16.05 11.61 0.94
C ILE A 136 15.73 12.84 1.80
N LYS A 137 15.69 14.04 1.19
CA LYS A 137 15.33 15.26 1.91
C LYS A 137 13.90 15.20 2.44
N GLU A 138 12.93 14.76 1.63
CA GLU A 138 11.54 14.64 2.07
C GLU A 138 11.33 13.47 3.04
N PHE A 139 12.02 12.35 2.85
CA PHE A 139 12.05 11.21 3.77
C PHE A 139 12.51 11.65 5.17
N ASN A 140 13.65 12.35 5.26
CA ASN A 140 14.16 12.87 6.54
C ASN A 140 13.23 13.90 7.18
N LYS A 141 12.53 14.71 6.38
CA LYS A 141 11.52 15.64 6.87
C LYS A 141 10.33 14.90 7.49
N ARG A 142 9.87 13.83 6.84
CA ARG A 142 8.75 13.01 7.33
C ARG A 142 9.09 12.29 8.62
N LYS A 143 10.32 11.83 8.80
CA LYS A 143 10.81 11.29 10.09
C LYS A 143 10.48 12.22 11.26
N LEU A 144 10.85 13.50 11.15
CA LEU A 144 10.73 14.49 12.22
C LEU A 144 9.28 14.87 12.59
N ILE A 145 8.30 14.63 11.72
CA ILE A 145 6.89 15.03 11.94
C ILE A 145 6.17 14.15 12.99
N GLY A 146 6.80 13.07 13.48
CA GLY A 146 6.26 12.23 14.56
C GLY A 146 6.75 12.56 15.98
N VAL A 147 7.59 13.58 16.15
CA VAL A 147 8.30 13.86 17.42
C VAL A 147 7.66 15.02 18.23
N GLU A 148 6.58 15.61 17.73
CA GLU A 148 5.84 16.69 18.42
C GLU A 148 4.38 16.29 18.69
N GLU A 149 4.13 15.59 19.81
CA GLU A 149 2.88 15.65 20.57
C GLU A 149 3.17 15.82 22.08
#